data_AF-A0A1N7DH78-F1
#
_entry.id   AF-A0A1N7DH78-F1
#
_cell.length_a   1.000
_cell.length_b   1.000
_cell.length_c   1.000
_cell.angle_alpha   90.00
_cell.angle_beta   90.00
_cell.angle_gamma   90.00
#
_symmetry.space_group_name_H-M   'P 1'
#
loop_
_entity.id
_entity.type
_entity.pdbx_description
1 polymer ?
#
loop_
_entity_poly.entity_id
_entity_poly.type
_entity_poly.pdbx_seq_one_letter_code
_entity_poly.pdbx_strand_id
1 'polypeptide(L)'
;MTQPDMPTPPWERPPRRRTPARVPLSRERIVDAAYTILDREGYDGLSMRQVAAELGVAVSALYVHVRDKDELLQLMYNRTFEGYEIPEPDPERWREQVMDFARQARERLLSHRDLAKITMAHVPFTPELLPYVERLLAVLGAAGLPRRVLAISGDLLSTYINGFALEESLWQERYRETHDSWHKLRDEVNGYFASLPPDRFPNLVRLADIMMDESNDYRFELGVEIILRGLASYIGEPDPDEEHEAS
;
A
#
# COMPACT_ATOMS: atom_id res chain seq x y z
N MET A 1 6.60 41.79 55.70
CA MET A 1 5.38 42.54 55.36
C MET A 1 5.18 42.39 53.86
N THR A 2 4.23 41.56 53.46
CA THR A 2 3.93 41.21 52.06
C THR A 2 3.07 42.31 51.47
N GLN A 3 3.51 42.91 50.35
CA GLN A 3 2.75 43.93 49.64
C GLN A 3 1.51 43.28 48.99
N PRO A 4 0.29 43.81 49.16
CA PRO A 4 -0.90 43.21 48.57
C PRO A 4 -0.87 43.34 47.04
N ASP A 5 -1.22 42.25 46.37
CA ASP A 5 -1.35 42.16 44.92
C ASP A 5 -2.41 43.16 44.44
N MET A 6 -2.03 44.10 43.58
CA MET A 6 -2.92 45.15 43.10
C MET A 6 -3.88 44.57 42.06
N PRO A 7 -5.20 44.83 42.15
CA PRO A 7 -6.15 44.35 41.15
C PRO A 7 -5.90 45.03 39.80
N THR A 8 -5.98 44.24 38.72
CA THR A 8 -5.79 44.73 37.35
C THR A 8 -6.78 45.84 37.01
N PRO A 9 -6.33 47.02 36.53
CA PRO A 9 -7.21 48.13 36.18
C PRO A 9 -8.26 47.76 35.11
N PRO A 10 -9.52 48.24 35.21
CA PRO A 10 -10.59 47.91 34.26
C PRO A 10 -10.35 48.28 32.79
N TRP A 11 -9.35 49.12 32.52
CA TRP A 11 -8.95 49.57 31.17
C TRP A 11 -7.70 48.84 30.63
N GLU A 12 -7.06 47.98 31.43
CA GLU A 12 -6.00 47.10 30.94
C GLU A 12 -6.60 45.90 30.23
N ARG A 13 -6.49 45.89 28.89
CA ARG A 13 -6.78 44.69 28.11
C ARG A 13 -5.70 43.64 28.46
N PRO A 14 -6.06 42.41 28.85
CA PRO A 14 -5.08 41.36 29.08
C PRO A 14 -4.20 41.23 27.83
N PRO A 15 -2.88 41.02 27.98
CA PRO A 15 -2.03 40.77 26.82
C PRO A 15 -2.65 39.62 26.02
N ARG A 16 -2.86 39.83 24.71
CA ARG A 16 -3.36 38.79 23.81
C ARG A 16 -2.50 37.55 24.06
N ARG A 17 -3.13 36.49 24.57
CA ARG A 17 -2.52 35.17 24.76
C ARG A 17 -1.80 34.87 23.43
N ARG A 18 -0.47 34.84 23.44
CA ARG A 18 0.32 34.55 22.24
C ARG A 18 -0.17 33.21 21.73
N THR A 19 -0.95 33.24 20.65
CA THR A 19 -1.32 32.01 19.95
C THR A 19 0.00 31.36 19.56
N PRO A 20 0.22 30.07 19.85
CA PRO A 20 1.43 29.39 19.40
C PRO A 20 1.60 29.69 17.90
N ALA A 21 2.83 30.02 17.50
CA ALA A 21 3.12 30.37 16.11
C ALA A 21 2.54 29.27 15.22
N ARG A 22 1.59 29.62 14.35
CA ARG A 22 0.99 28.66 13.43
C ARG A 22 2.12 28.09 12.60
N VAL A 23 2.35 26.78 12.71
CA VAL A 23 3.30 26.08 11.86
C VAL A 23 2.90 26.38 10.41
N PRO A 24 3.84 26.79 9.54
CA PRO A 24 3.55 27.06 8.13
C PRO A 24 2.93 25.83 7.46
N LEU A 25 2.04 26.05 6.50
CA LEU A 25 1.50 24.98 5.67
C LEU A 25 2.61 24.50 4.71
N SER A 26 2.71 23.19 4.52
CA SER A 26 3.64 22.55 3.58
C SER A 26 3.00 21.33 2.95
N ARG A 27 3.59 20.80 1.88
CA ARG A 27 3.10 19.58 1.22
C ARG A 27 3.11 18.39 2.17
N GLU A 28 4.17 18.25 2.96
CA GLU A 28 4.33 17.17 3.95
C GLU A 28 3.20 17.21 4.97
N ARG A 29 2.90 18.39 5.54
CA ARG A 29 1.80 18.54 6.49
C ARG A 29 0.42 18.23 5.90
N ILE A 30 0.23 18.51 4.61
CA ILE A 30 -1.01 18.17 3.91
C ILE A 30 -1.13 16.67 3.75
N VAL A 31 -0.05 15.98 3.38
CA VAL A 31 0.01 14.52 3.27
C VAL A 31 -0.20 13.87 4.64
N ASP A 32 0.43 14.35 5.71
CA ASP A 32 0.24 13.83 7.08
C ASP A 32 -1.22 13.93 7.55
N ALA A 33 -1.87 15.06 7.26
CA ALA A 33 -3.29 15.25 7.56
C ALA A 33 -4.17 14.32 6.71
N ALA A 34 -3.80 14.09 5.46
CA ALA A 34 -4.51 13.16 4.58
C ALA A 34 -4.43 11.71 5.07
N TYR A 35 -3.26 11.25 5.54
CA TYR A 35 -3.12 9.94 6.21
C TYR A 35 -3.96 9.84 7.47
N THR A 36 -3.96 10.89 8.30
CA THR A 36 -4.80 10.94 9.51
C THR A 36 -6.28 10.78 9.18
N ILE A 37 -6.77 11.42 8.12
CA ILE A 37 -8.15 11.29 7.66
C ILE A 37 -8.39 9.91 7.06
N LEU A 38 -7.45 9.40 6.26
CA LEU A 38 -7.55 8.10 5.63
C LEU A 38 -7.72 6.99 6.68
N ASP A 39 -6.91 7.00 7.74
CA ASP A 39 -7.02 6.02 8.83
C ASP A 39 -8.36 6.12 9.57
N ARG A 40 -8.87 7.34 9.75
CA ARG A 40 -10.12 7.60 10.48
C ARG A 40 -11.37 7.31 9.67
N GLU A 41 -11.42 7.77 8.42
CA GLU A 41 -12.64 7.89 7.61
C GLU A 41 -12.58 7.06 6.32
N GLY A 42 -11.43 6.46 5.99
CA GLY A 42 -11.24 5.69 4.77
C GLY A 42 -11.11 6.56 3.52
N TYR A 43 -11.00 5.90 2.36
CA TYR A 43 -10.81 6.55 1.07
C TYR A 43 -11.98 7.46 0.68
N ASP A 44 -13.21 7.01 0.91
CA ASP A 44 -14.43 7.78 0.58
C ASP A 44 -14.58 9.00 1.49
N GLY A 45 -14.05 8.91 2.71
CA GLY A 45 -13.95 10.00 3.66
C GLY A 45 -12.76 10.93 3.42
N LEU A 46 -11.94 10.73 2.39
CA LEU A 46 -10.82 11.61 2.09
C LEU A 46 -11.21 12.68 1.06
N SER A 47 -11.28 13.95 1.47
CA SER A 47 -11.51 15.09 0.57
C SER A 47 -10.67 16.32 0.92
N MET A 48 -10.46 17.21 -0.05
CA MET A 48 -9.77 18.49 0.17
C MET A 48 -10.39 19.33 1.30
N ARG A 49 -11.71 19.22 1.50
CA ARG A 49 -12.40 19.93 2.59
C ARG A 49 -12.08 19.33 3.95
N GLN A 50 -12.08 18.00 4.06
CA GLN A 50 -11.70 17.31 5.31
C GLN A 50 -10.24 17.61 5.65
N VAL A 51 -9.32 17.57 4.68
CA VAL A 51 -7.90 17.91 4.88
C VAL A 51 -7.73 19.35 5.38
N ALA A 52 -8.47 20.30 4.81
CA ALA A 52 -8.40 21.69 5.26
C ALA A 52 -8.95 21.86 6.68
N ALA A 53 -10.03 21.15 7.00
CA ALA A 53 -10.64 21.15 8.33
C ALA A 53 -9.70 20.55 9.38
N GLU A 54 -9.06 19.42 9.08
CA GLU A 54 -8.05 18.76 9.93
C GLU A 54 -6.88 19.71 10.24
N LEU A 55 -6.44 20.48 9.25
CA LEU A 55 -5.36 21.45 9.40
C LEU A 55 -5.80 22.81 9.98
N GLY A 56 -7.10 23.04 10.15
CA GLY A 56 -7.65 24.33 10.62
C GLY A 56 -7.39 25.50 9.67
N VAL A 57 -7.33 25.25 8.35
CA VAL A 57 -7.07 26.25 7.32
C VAL A 57 -8.22 26.36 6.32
N ALA A 58 -8.24 27.42 5.53
CA ALA A 58 -9.14 27.51 4.39
C ALA A 58 -8.71 26.55 3.27
N VAL A 59 -9.65 25.92 2.57
CA VAL A 59 -9.35 25.01 1.44
C VAL A 59 -8.49 25.70 0.37
N SER A 60 -8.71 27.01 0.14
CA SER A 60 -7.91 27.80 -0.79
C SER A 60 -6.42 27.83 -0.46
N ALA A 61 -6.04 27.67 0.81
CA ALA A 61 -4.65 27.60 1.21
C ALA A 61 -3.99 26.28 0.80
N LEU A 62 -4.75 25.17 0.73
CA LEU A 62 -4.21 23.88 0.27
C LEU A 62 -3.81 23.94 -1.20
N TYR A 63 -4.62 24.61 -2.03
CA TYR A 63 -4.40 24.72 -3.48
C TYR A 63 -3.12 25.47 -3.88
N VAL A 64 -2.48 26.16 -2.94
CA VAL A 64 -1.13 26.73 -3.14
C VAL A 64 -0.05 25.65 -3.21
N HIS A 65 -0.29 24.49 -2.58
CA HIS A 65 0.68 23.41 -2.43
C HIS A 65 0.31 22.16 -3.24
N VAL A 66 -0.99 21.87 -3.41
CA VAL A 66 -1.52 20.66 -4.06
C VAL A 66 -2.71 21.05 -4.92
N ARG A 67 -2.67 20.78 -6.23
CA ARG A 67 -3.66 21.29 -7.20
C ARG A 67 -5.07 20.73 -6.99
N ASP A 68 -5.19 19.46 -6.62
CA ASP A 68 -6.45 18.74 -6.51
C ASP A 68 -6.32 17.47 -5.64
N LYS A 69 -7.40 16.69 -5.53
CA LYS A 69 -7.40 15.42 -4.79
C LYS A 69 -6.48 14.39 -5.45
N ASP A 70 -6.34 14.39 -6.76
CA ASP A 70 -5.53 13.39 -7.47
C ASP A 70 -4.03 13.62 -7.23
N GLU A 71 -3.57 14.87 -7.26
CA GLU A 71 -2.19 15.18 -6.84
C GLU A 71 -1.97 14.84 -5.37
N LEU A 72 -2.96 15.03 -4.49
CA LEU A 72 -2.85 14.61 -3.09
C LEU A 72 -2.66 13.08 -2.98
N LEU A 73 -3.50 12.31 -3.69
CA LEU A 73 -3.42 10.84 -3.69
C LEU A 73 -2.07 10.36 -4.26
N GLN A 74 -1.54 11.03 -5.29
CA GLN A 74 -0.21 10.74 -5.84
C GLN A 74 0.92 11.04 -4.84
N LEU A 75 0.82 12.14 -4.08
CA LEU A 75 1.78 12.45 -3.02
C LEU A 75 1.72 11.44 -1.86
N MET A 76 0.52 10.98 -1.51
CA MET A 76 0.35 9.87 -0.55
C MET A 76 0.94 8.58 -1.11
N TYR A 77 0.76 8.29 -2.40
CA TYR A 77 1.39 7.13 -3.00
C TYR A 77 2.93 7.22 -2.97
N ASN A 78 3.51 8.37 -3.33
CA ASN A 78 4.95 8.58 -3.24
C ASN A 78 5.50 8.33 -1.82
N ARG A 79 4.75 8.76 -0.80
CA ARG A 79 5.10 8.57 0.62
C ARG A 79 5.22 7.09 1.01
N THR A 80 4.53 6.17 0.32
CA THR A 80 4.63 4.73 0.65
C THR A 80 6.03 4.16 0.39
N PHE A 81 6.81 4.79 -0.48
CA PHE A 81 8.19 4.38 -0.80
C PHE A 81 9.24 5.13 0.04
N GLU A 82 8.87 6.11 0.86
CA GLU A 82 9.83 6.79 1.73
C GLU A 82 10.50 5.82 2.71
N GLY A 83 11.82 5.90 2.83
CA GLY A 83 12.61 5.01 3.67
C GLY A 83 12.61 3.54 3.21
N TYR A 84 12.16 3.27 1.98
CA TYR A 84 12.24 1.95 1.39
C TYR A 84 13.65 1.71 0.83
N GLU A 85 14.28 0.62 1.23
CA GLU A 85 15.62 0.24 0.77
C GLU A 85 15.51 -1.04 -0.05
N ILE A 86 15.63 -0.92 -1.38
CA ILE A 86 15.77 -2.09 -2.24
C ILE A 86 17.26 -2.41 -2.30
N PRO A 87 17.68 -3.63 -1.94
CA PRO A 87 19.08 -3.99 -1.87
C PRO A 87 19.77 -3.91 -3.24
N GLU A 88 21.10 -3.85 -3.23
CA GLU A 88 21.89 -4.03 -4.45
C GLU A 88 21.59 -5.40 -5.09
N PRO A 89 21.43 -5.49 -6.42
CA PRO A 89 21.08 -6.73 -7.10
C PRO A 89 22.09 -7.85 -6.83
N ASP A 90 21.58 -9.01 -6.41
CA ASP A 90 22.36 -10.23 -6.21
C ASP A 90 21.78 -11.37 -7.09
N PRO A 91 22.48 -11.80 -8.16
CA PRO A 91 22.02 -12.87 -9.04
C PRO A 91 21.73 -14.20 -8.33
N GLU A 92 22.38 -14.50 -7.20
CA GLU A 92 22.16 -15.75 -6.47
C GLU A 92 20.95 -15.66 -5.53
N ARG A 93 20.61 -14.44 -5.10
CA ARG A 93 19.57 -14.16 -4.09
C ARG A 93 18.37 -13.39 -4.61
N TRP A 94 18.25 -13.17 -5.92
CA TRP A 94 17.19 -12.35 -6.50
C TRP A 94 15.77 -12.75 -6.04
N ARG A 95 15.48 -14.05 -5.88
CA ARG A 95 14.16 -14.52 -5.39
C ARG A 95 13.90 -14.09 -3.96
N GLU A 96 14.91 -14.16 -3.10
CA GLU A 96 14.83 -13.71 -1.72
C GLU A 96 14.65 -12.19 -1.67
N GLN A 97 15.43 -11.45 -2.46
CA GLN A 97 15.33 -9.99 -2.55
C GLN A 97 13.94 -9.53 -3.02
N VAL A 98 13.35 -10.20 -4.00
CA VAL A 98 11.98 -9.88 -4.48
C VAL A 98 10.92 -10.30 -3.47
N MET A 99 11.10 -11.42 -2.75
CA MET A 99 10.19 -11.82 -1.68
C MET A 99 10.20 -10.80 -0.53
N ASP A 100 11.39 -10.35 -0.11
CA ASP A 100 11.53 -9.33 0.93
C ASP A 100 10.96 -7.99 0.50
N PHE A 101 11.12 -7.64 -0.79
CA PHE A 101 10.44 -6.50 -1.39
C PHE A 101 8.93 -6.64 -1.23
N ALA A 102 8.37 -7.78 -1.67
CA ALA A 102 6.94 -8.03 -1.67
C ALA A 102 6.34 -7.99 -0.26
N ARG A 103 7.02 -8.57 0.74
CA ARG A 103 6.62 -8.54 2.15
C ARG A 103 6.51 -7.12 2.68
N GLN A 104 7.57 -6.33 2.51
CA GLN A 104 7.59 -4.95 2.99
C GLN A 104 6.58 -4.07 2.24
N ALA A 105 6.36 -4.31 0.94
CA ALA A 105 5.36 -3.61 0.16
C ALA A 105 3.93 -3.91 0.68
N ARG A 106 3.61 -5.19 0.92
CA ARG A 106 2.32 -5.59 1.54
C ARG A 106 2.15 -4.95 2.92
N GLU A 107 3.17 -5.02 3.78
CA GLU A 107 3.12 -4.40 5.11
C GLU A 107 2.81 -2.90 5.05
N ARG A 108 3.48 -2.17 4.14
CA ARG A 108 3.24 -0.73 3.92
C ARG A 108 1.85 -0.44 3.36
N LEU A 109 1.32 -1.27 2.47
CA LEU A 109 -0.04 -1.11 1.95
C LEU A 109 -1.11 -1.37 3.02
N LEU A 110 -0.81 -2.20 4.01
CA LEU A 110 -1.71 -2.55 5.12
C LEU A 110 -1.53 -1.64 6.35
N SER A 111 -0.49 -0.79 6.40
CA SER A 111 -0.21 0.07 7.55
C SER A 111 -1.23 1.20 7.74
N HIS A 112 -1.93 1.57 6.66
CA HIS A 112 -2.98 2.59 6.65
C HIS A 112 -4.26 2.05 6.02
N ARG A 113 -5.40 2.48 6.55
CA ARG A 113 -6.72 2.08 6.01
C ARG A 113 -6.82 2.48 4.53
N ASP A 114 -7.34 1.61 3.67
CA ASP A 114 -7.61 1.91 2.26
C ASP A 114 -6.41 2.39 1.41
N LEU A 115 -5.17 2.30 1.92
CA LEU A 115 -4.00 2.73 1.15
C LEU A 115 -3.80 1.90 -0.12
N ALA A 116 -4.07 0.59 -0.06
CA ALA A 116 -4.10 -0.29 -1.22
C ALA A 116 -5.10 0.17 -2.31
N LYS A 117 -6.23 0.81 -1.94
CA LYS A 117 -7.19 1.39 -2.91
C LYS A 117 -6.56 2.59 -3.64
N ILE A 118 -5.77 3.41 -2.92
CA ILE A 118 -5.08 4.57 -3.49
C ILE A 118 -4.01 4.11 -4.49
N THR A 119 -3.16 3.16 -4.10
CA THR A 119 -2.03 2.72 -4.93
C THR A 119 -2.49 2.01 -6.19
N MET A 120 -3.55 1.18 -6.12
CA MET A 120 -4.06 0.46 -7.29
C MET A 120 -4.67 1.38 -8.37
N ALA A 121 -5.05 2.61 -8.00
CA ALA A 121 -5.59 3.60 -8.94
C ALA A 121 -4.51 4.46 -9.63
N HIS A 122 -3.24 4.31 -9.26
CA HIS A 122 -2.14 5.17 -9.74
C HIS A 122 -0.98 4.37 -10.32
N VAL A 123 -0.33 4.93 -11.34
CA VAL A 123 0.86 4.34 -11.97
C VAL A 123 2.12 4.92 -11.32
N PRO A 124 3.12 4.12 -10.93
CA PRO A 124 4.33 4.57 -10.23
C PRO A 124 5.37 5.27 -11.13
N PHE A 125 4.95 5.94 -12.21
CA PHE A 125 5.86 6.62 -13.15
C PHE A 125 6.00 8.11 -12.85
N THR A 126 6.25 8.42 -11.58
CA THR A 126 6.64 9.75 -11.13
C THR A 126 8.16 9.84 -10.99
N PRO A 127 8.77 11.03 -11.13
CA PRO A 127 10.21 11.19 -10.92
C PRO A 127 10.69 10.65 -9.56
N GLU A 128 9.84 10.72 -8.54
CA GLU A 128 10.13 10.22 -7.19
C GLU A 128 10.14 8.69 -7.12
N LEU A 129 9.28 8.01 -7.91
CA LEU A 129 9.12 6.56 -7.85
C LEU A 129 9.98 5.80 -8.87
N LEU A 130 10.37 6.44 -9.97
CA LEU A 130 11.19 5.81 -11.02
C LEU A 130 12.50 5.16 -10.50
N PRO A 131 13.25 5.72 -9.54
CA PRO A 131 14.43 5.06 -8.99
C PRO A 131 14.13 3.71 -8.32
N TYR A 132 12.96 3.57 -7.70
CA TYR A 132 12.53 2.32 -7.07
C TYR A 132 12.13 1.28 -8.11
N VAL A 133 11.43 1.72 -9.15
CA VAL A 133 11.08 0.88 -10.32
C VAL A 133 12.35 0.35 -10.98
N GLU A 134 13.31 1.22 -11.28
CA GLU A 134 14.60 0.85 -11.88
C GLU A 134 15.34 -0.16 -11.01
N ARG A 135 15.38 0.07 -9.69
CA ARG A 135 16.10 -0.83 -8.78
C ARG A 135 15.44 -2.22 -8.67
N LEU A 136 14.11 -2.29 -8.65
CA LEU A 136 13.38 -3.57 -8.68
C LEU A 136 13.65 -4.33 -9.99
N LEU A 137 13.61 -3.62 -11.12
CA LEU A 137 13.96 -4.20 -12.42
C LEU A 137 15.42 -4.65 -12.47
N ALA A 138 16.35 -3.95 -11.81
CA ALA A 138 17.73 -4.37 -11.72
C ALA A 138 17.90 -5.67 -10.92
N VAL A 139 17.16 -5.84 -9.81
CA VAL A 139 17.13 -7.11 -9.03
C VAL A 139 16.60 -8.26 -9.88
N LEU A 140 15.47 -8.06 -10.58
CA LEU A 140 14.89 -9.06 -11.47
C LEU A 140 15.80 -9.37 -12.67
N GLY A 141 16.42 -8.34 -13.26
CA GLY A 141 17.32 -8.44 -14.40
C GLY A 141 18.63 -9.16 -14.07
N ALA A 142 19.11 -9.05 -12.82
CA ALA A 142 20.29 -9.78 -12.35
C ALA A 142 20.13 -11.30 -12.42
N ALA A 143 18.89 -11.81 -12.45
CA ALA A 143 18.60 -13.22 -12.65
C ALA A 143 18.83 -13.72 -14.09
N GLY A 144 19.04 -12.82 -15.06
CA GLY A 144 19.17 -13.17 -16.48
C GLY A 144 17.85 -13.43 -17.18
N LEU A 145 16.78 -12.74 -16.78
CA LEU A 145 15.48 -12.82 -17.46
C LEU A 145 15.55 -12.18 -18.86
N PRO A 146 14.91 -12.77 -19.89
CA PRO A 146 14.75 -12.14 -21.20
C PRO A 146 14.04 -10.79 -21.10
N ARG A 147 14.30 -9.84 -22.00
CA ARG A 147 13.85 -8.44 -21.83
C ARG A 147 12.32 -8.34 -21.76
N ARG A 148 11.61 -9.10 -22.61
CA ARG A 148 10.15 -9.16 -22.59
C ARG A 148 9.61 -9.69 -21.26
N VAL A 149 10.25 -10.72 -20.69
CA VAL A 149 9.86 -11.30 -19.40
C VAL A 149 10.14 -10.31 -18.27
N LEU A 150 11.31 -9.67 -18.29
CA LEU A 150 11.69 -8.65 -17.31
C LEU A 150 10.69 -7.49 -17.29
N ALA A 151 10.30 -6.96 -18.46
CA ALA A 151 9.34 -5.86 -18.56
C ALA A 151 7.97 -6.20 -17.93
N ILE A 152 7.48 -7.42 -18.14
CA ILE A 152 6.19 -7.87 -17.60
C ILE A 152 6.29 -8.25 -16.11
N SER A 153 7.46 -8.74 -15.68
CA SER A 153 7.65 -9.25 -14.31
C SER A 153 7.39 -8.20 -13.22
N GLY A 154 7.81 -6.95 -13.43
CA GLY A 154 7.56 -5.86 -12.49
C GLY A 154 6.07 -5.52 -12.35
N ASP A 155 5.35 -5.47 -13.47
CA ASP A 155 3.90 -5.23 -13.50
C ASP A 155 3.12 -6.38 -12.84
N LEU A 156 3.47 -7.63 -13.17
CA LEU A 156 2.86 -8.83 -12.58
C LEU A 156 3.02 -8.86 -11.06
N LEU A 157 4.23 -8.61 -10.56
CA LEU A 157 4.51 -8.58 -9.12
C LEU A 157 3.75 -7.44 -8.43
N SER A 158 3.80 -6.23 -9.00
CA SER A 158 3.07 -5.08 -8.45
C SER A 158 1.57 -5.33 -8.41
N THR A 159 0.99 -5.88 -9.48
CA THR A 159 -0.44 -6.21 -9.57
C THR A 159 -0.84 -7.24 -8.53
N TYR A 160 -0.04 -8.31 -8.36
CA TYR A 160 -0.29 -9.31 -7.33
C TYR A 160 -0.25 -8.72 -5.92
N ILE A 161 0.77 -7.93 -5.60
CA ILE A 161 0.94 -7.33 -4.27
C ILE A 161 -0.23 -6.38 -3.95
N ASN A 162 -0.56 -5.47 -4.87
CA ASN A 162 -1.66 -4.52 -4.69
C ASN A 162 -3.01 -5.24 -4.58
N GLY A 163 -3.27 -6.21 -5.48
CA GLY A 163 -4.52 -6.96 -5.48
C GLY A 163 -4.72 -7.76 -4.19
N PHE A 164 -3.67 -8.45 -3.72
CA PHE A 164 -3.70 -9.21 -2.48
C PHE A 164 -3.91 -8.30 -1.27
N ALA A 165 -3.12 -7.22 -1.15
CA ALA A 165 -3.23 -6.27 -0.05
C ALA A 165 -4.61 -5.58 -0.03
N LEU A 166 -5.17 -5.28 -1.20
CA LEU A 166 -6.52 -4.74 -1.31
C LEU A 166 -7.57 -5.74 -0.81
N GLU A 167 -7.56 -6.98 -1.30
CA GLU A 167 -8.48 -8.03 -0.85
C GLU A 167 -8.40 -8.21 0.67
N GLU A 168 -7.18 -8.31 1.20
CA GLU A 168 -6.94 -8.43 2.64
C GLU A 168 -7.48 -7.22 3.42
N SER A 169 -7.25 -6.00 2.93
CA SER A 169 -7.76 -4.78 3.58
C SER A 169 -9.30 -4.73 3.62
N LEU A 170 -9.97 -5.20 2.56
CA LEU A 170 -11.43 -5.27 2.48
C LEU A 170 -12.00 -6.28 3.48
N TRP A 171 -11.33 -7.43 3.65
CA TRP A 171 -11.69 -8.39 4.68
C TRP A 171 -11.49 -7.81 6.09
N GLN A 172 -10.36 -7.15 6.36
CA GLN A 172 -10.12 -6.49 7.64
C GLN A 172 -11.18 -5.42 7.96
N GLU A 173 -11.59 -4.62 6.99
CA GLU A 173 -12.66 -3.62 7.13
C GLU A 173 -13.99 -4.29 7.47
N ARG A 174 -14.39 -5.31 6.70
CA ARG A 174 -15.61 -6.08 6.97
C ARG A 174 -15.63 -6.68 8.37
N TYR A 175 -14.49 -7.16 8.87
CA TYR A 175 -14.39 -7.69 10.22
C TYR A 175 -14.58 -6.63 11.31
N ARG A 176 -14.03 -5.42 11.12
CA ARG A 176 -14.26 -4.31 12.05
C ARG A 176 -15.75 -3.92 12.12
N GLU A 177 -16.47 -3.97 11.00
CA GLU A 177 -17.87 -3.58 10.94
C GLU A 177 -18.82 -4.66 11.46
N THR A 178 -18.66 -5.90 11.00
CA THR A 178 -19.63 -6.98 11.24
C THR A 178 -19.42 -7.71 12.56
N HIS A 179 -18.23 -7.61 13.18
CA HIS A 179 -17.81 -8.43 14.34
C HIS A 179 -17.88 -9.95 14.12
N ASP A 180 -18.18 -10.43 12.91
CA ASP A 180 -17.96 -11.82 12.54
C ASP A 180 -16.45 -12.08 12.50
N SER A 181 -15.98 -13.27 12.88
CA SER A 181 -14.55 -13.60 12.80
C SER A 181 -14.24 -14.33 11.49
N TRP A 182 -13.03 -14.13 10.94
CA TRP A 182 -12.51 -14.93 9.82
C TRP A 182 -12.67 -16.43 10.08
N HIS A 183 -12.44 -16.86 11.32
CA HIS A 183 -12.62 -18.25 11.74
C HIS A 183 -14.05 -18.76 11.54
N LYS A 184 -15.08 -17.97 11.87
CA LYS A 184 -16.47 -18.39 11.68
C LYS A 184 -16.80 -18.54 10.19
N LEU A 185 -16.41 -17.56 9.37
CA LEU A 185 -16.63 -17.62 7.92
C LEU A 185 -15.90 -18.82 7.30
N ARG A 186 -14.65 -19.05 7.70
CA ARG A 186 -13.86 -20.21 7.32
C ARG A 186 -14.61 -21.50 7.63
N ASP A 187 -15.06 -21.69 8.87
CA ASP A 187 -15.73 -22.92 9.31
C ASP A 187 -17.03 -23.16 8.53
N GLU A 188 -17.81 -22.10 8.28
CA GLU A 188 -19.03 -22.17 7.47
C GLU A 188 -18.73 -22.57 6.01
N VAL A 189 -17.72 -21.96 5.39
CA VAL A 189 -17.32 -22.27 4.00
C VAL A 189 -16.76 -23.68 3.89
N ASN A 190 -15.89 -24.08 4.81
CA ASN A 190 -15.29 -25.42 4.84
C ASN A 190 -16.38 -26.49 5.04
N GLY A 191 -17.30 -26.27 5.99
CA GLY A 191 -18.45 -27.15 6.22
C GLY A 191 -19.37 -27.24 5.00
N TYR A 192 -19.62 -26.11 4.33
CA TYR A 192 -20.41 -26.07 3.10
C TYR A 192 -19.73 -26.88 1.98
N PHE A 193 -18.44 -26.67 1.72
CA PHE A 193 -17.71 -27.42 0.70
C PHE A 193 -17.65 -28.92 0.99
N ALA A 194 -17.45 -29.31 2.25
CA ALA A 194 -17.46 -30.72 2.65
C ALA A 194 -18.84 -31.39 2.47
N SER A 195 -19.93 -30.61 2.48
CA SER A 195 -21.30 -31.11 2.29
C SER A 195 -21.72 -31.26 0.82
N LEU A 196 -20.91 -30.79 -0.13
CA LEU A 196 -21.26 -30.83 -1.55
C LEU A 196 -21.20 -32.26 -2.12
N PRO A 197 -22.05 -32.61 -3.11
CA PRO A 197 -21.98 -33.92 -3.78
C PRO A 197 -20.62 -34.11 -4.49
N PRO A 198 -19.79 -35.11 -4.10
CA PRO A 198 -18.42 -35.25 -4.62
C PRO A 198 -18.37 -35.71 -6.08
N ASP A 199 -19.43 -36.32 -6.59
CA ASP A 199 -19.60 -36.68 -8.00
C ASP A 199 -19.76 -35.42 -8.89
N ARG A 200 -20.28 -34.32 -8.33
CA ARG A 200 -20.45 -33.04 -9.03
C ARG A 200 -19.36 -32.02 -8.72
N PHE A 201 -18.84 -32.01 -7.50
CA PHE A 201 -17.87 -31.03 -7.01
C PHE A 201 -16.61 -31.69 -6.42
N PRO A 202 -15.92 -32.59 -7.17
CA PRO A 202 -14.84 -33.39 -6.62
C PRO A 202 -13.68 -32.55 -6.07
N ASN A 203 -13.39 -31.40 -6.69
CA ASN A 203 -12.29 -30.54 -6.26
C ASN A 203 -12.62 -29.71 -5.01
N LEU A 204 -13.84 -29.18 -4.89
CA LEU A 204 -14.24 -28.39 -3.72
C LEU A 204 -14.28 -29.27 -2.47
N VAL A 205 -14.84 -30.47 -2.58
CA VAL A 205 -14.85 -31.46 -1.49
C VAL A 205 -13.42 -31.86 -1.12
N ARG A 206 -12.56 -32.11 -2.13
CA ARG A 206 -11.15 -32.51 -1.91
C ARG A 206 -10.31 -31.44 -1.22
N LEU A 207 -10.62 -30.16 -1.42
CA LEU A 207 -9.84 -29.03 -0.93
C LEU A 207 -10.53 -28.27 0.23
N ALA A 208 -11.65 -28.80 0.74
CA ALA A 208 -12.50 -28.13 1.72
C ALA A 208 -11.78 -27.83 3.04
N ASP A 209 -10.75 -28.60 3.38
CA ASP A 209 -9.94 -28.44 4.59
C ASP A 209 -8.85 -27.38 4.45
N ILE A 210 -8.30 -27.17 3.24
CA ILE A 210 -7.13 -26.31 3.01
C ILE A 210 -7.51 -24.94 2.43
N MET A 211 -8.55 -24.84 1.62
CA MET A 211 -8.83 -23.64 0.78
C MET A 211 -8.99 -22.33 1.58
N MET A 212 -9.46 -22.40 2.83
CA MET A 212 -9.69 -21.25 3.72
C MET A 212 -8.88 -21.32 5.02
N ASP A 213 -8.05 -22.35 5.24
CA ASP A 213 -7.36 -22.55 6.53
C ASP A 213 -6.05 -21.75 6.64
N GLU A 214 -5.37 -21.56 5.51
CA GLU A 214 -4.06 -20.92 5.50
C GLU A 214 -4.12 -19.44 5.87
N SER A 215 -3.10 -18.97 6.60
CA SER A 215 -2.96 -17.56 6.96
C SER A 215 -2.77 -16.68 5.72
N ASN A 216 -3.12 -15.39 5.83
CA ASN A 216 -2.86 -14.43 4.75
C ASN A 216 -1.36 -14.35 4.43
N ASP A 217 -0.49 -14.47 5.43
CA ASP A 217 0.95 -14.47 5.23
C ASP A 217 1.40 -15.67 4.37
N TYR A 218 0.92 -16.87 4.69
CA TYR A 218 1.23 -18.07 3.89
C TYR A 218 0.70 -17.94 2.47
N ARG A 219 -0.57 -17.52 2.31
CA ARG A 219 -1.19 -17.35 0.99
C ARG A 219 -0.45 -16.33 0.15
N PHE A 220 -0.05 -15.22 0.76
CA PHE A 220 0.70 -14.16 0.11
C PHE A 220 2.06 -14.69 -0.39
N GLU A 221 2.85 -15.27 0.50
CA GLU A 221 4.18 -15.78 0.19
C GLU A 221 4.13 -16.90 -0.85
N LEU A 222 3.18 -17.83 -0.73
CA LEU A 222 3.02 -18.91 -1.70
C LEU A 222 2.71 -18.35 -3.10
N GLY A 223 1.84 -17.34 -3.22
CA GLY A 223 1.55 -16.75 -4.54
C GLY A 223 2.74 -15.98 -5.13
N VAL A 224 3.51 -15.24 -4.31
CA VAL A 224 4.78 -14.63 -4.76
C VAL A 224 5.74 -15.73 -5.20
N GLU A 225 5.89 -16.80 -4.43
CA GLU A 225 6.77 -17.92 -4.76
C GLU A 225 6.39 -18.60 -6.07
N ILE A 226 5.09 -18.82 -6.32
CA ILE A 226 4.59 -19.36 -7.59
C ILE A 226 5.00 -18.46 -8.76
N ILE A 227 4.85 -17.14 -8.63
CA ILE A 227 5.27 -16.17 -9.65
C ILE A 227 6.79 -16.27 -9.86
N LEU A 228 7.60 -16.25 -8.80
CA LEU A 228 9.06 -16.29 -8.89
C LEU A 228 9.57 -17.60 -9.51
N ARG A 229 8.96 -18.74 -9.16
CA ARG A 229 9.28 -20.05 -9.78
C ARG A 229 8.91 -20.07 -11.26
N GLY A 230 7.79 -19.45 -11.63
CA GLY A 230 7.39 -19.27 -13.03
C GLY A 230 8.35 -18.36 -13.81
N LEU A 231 8.77 -17.24 -13.23
CA LEU A 231 9.78 -16.36 -13.86
C LEU A 231 11.12 -17.09 -14.02
N ALA A 232 11.52 -17.88 -13.03
CA ALA A 232 12.76 -18.63 -13.07
C ALA A 232 12.85 -19.63 -14.23
N SER A 233 11.71 -20.11 -14.77
CA SER A 233 11.73 -21.03 -15.91
C SER A 233 12.14 -20.37 -17.23
N TYR A 234 12.08 -19.04 -17.32
CA TYR A 234 12.50 -18.27 -18.51
C TYR A 234 13.99 -17.90 -18.51
N ILE A 235 14.71 -18.16 -17.42
CA ILE A 235 16.13 -17.80 -17.31
C ILE A 235 16.92 -18.61 -18.35
N GLY A 236 17.67 -17.91 -19.21
CA GLY A 236 18.45 -18.52 -20.28
C GLY A 236 17.67 -18.81 -21.57
N GLU A 237 16.38 -18.47 -21.64
CA GLU A 237 15.66 -18.46 -22.92
C GLU A 237 16.12 -17.27 -23.78
N PRO A 238 16.21 -17.42 -25.12
CA PRO A 238 16.53 -16.32 -26.01
C PRO A 238 15.37 -15.31 -26.06
N ASP A 239 15.68 -14.04 -26.32
CA ASP A 239 14.64 -13.05 -26.61
C ASP A 239 14.10 -13.33 -28.03
N PRO A 240 12.79 -13.52 -28.24
CA PRO A 240 12.23 -13.83 -29.56
C PRO A 240 12.54 -12.79 -30.65
N ASP A 241 12.90 -11.57 -30.27
CA ASP A 241 13.28 -10.49 -31.19
C ASP A 241 14.76 -10.60 -31.65
N GLU A 242 15.62 -11.35 -30.95
CA GLU A 242 17.03 -11.58 -31.36
C GLU A 242 17.17 -12.67 -32.43
N GLU A 243 16.20 -13.57 -32.58
CA GLU A 243 16.23 -14.62 -33.63
C GLU A 243 16.03 -14.04 -35.05
N HIS A 244 15.41 -12.86 -35.19
CA HIS A 244 15.14 -12.26 -36.50
C HIS A 244 16.30 -11.41 -37.06
N GLU A 245 17.27 -10.99 -36.23
CA GLU A 245 18.44 -10.22 -36.70
C GLU A 245 19.63 -11.12 -37.09
N ALA A 246 19.56 -12.43 -36.83
CA ALA A 246 20.62 -13.39 -37.14
C ALA A 246 20.42 -14.18 -38.45
N SER A 247 19.43 -13.83 -39.28
CA SER A 247 19.13 -14.51 -40.56
C SER A 247 19.29 -13.63 -41.80
#